data_AF-A0A6C0HJ88-F1
#
_entry.id   AF-A0A6C0HJ88-F1
#
_cell.length_a   1.000
_cell.length_b   1.000
_cell.length_c   1.000
_cell.angle_alpha   90.00
_cell.angle_beta   90.00
_cell.angle_gamma   90.00
#
_symmetry.space_group_name_H-M   'P 1'
#
loop_
_entity.id
_entity.type
_entity.pdbx_description
1 polymer ?
#
loop_
_entity_poly.entity_id
_entity_poly.type
_entity_poly.pdbx_seq_one_letter_code
_entity_poly.pdbx_strand_id
1 'polypeptide(L)'
;MNSNSKWYIKTNSDRKGAFNLLDGSDNVLFHFNPRPSEKSIVISSRINGIWDTSHNLTIPFPSYHPSVNTNIPLHGEIEVDISSGFHINIENLDQKFVYPHVLPWNTFRGNVFMHYQSDQMFESKWTITSNYRRKPSLSRIAVILLCRFPHKVWFDFLDTFSHIYTVYVVIDDNSVDYKTTEFGKYPNIHILQVEDSVCRNAGYTKSSVTMKKPECAWDKALYFSSCDFMNFTHVWFLEEDVFFYSDQTLMDLDEQFPESDLICNQVTTKAEEPKNHTWKWWGSVLEATGKENYTFYRGMMCACRVSQKVLHEIGKFVKRKKTLFFIEALFPTITHYLKGTVTFPLELGNIVFQYHWNLTNIVSKRHLYHPVKNIQSHLDFRSCS
;
A
#
# COMPACT_ATOMS: atom_id res chain seq x y z
N MET A 1 -25.21 -0.82 5.86
CA MET A 1 -24.43 -0.16 4.80
C MET A 1 -25.02 1.23 4.57
N ASN A 2 -24.19 2.26 4.41
CA ASN A 2 -24.66 3.61 4.06
C ASN A 2 -25.12 3.65 2.59
N SER A 3 -26.00 4.61 2.27
CA SER A 3 -26.69 4.76 0.98
C SER A 3 -25.83 5.09 -0.24
N ASN A 4 -24.51 5.18 -0.08
CA ASN A 4 -23.60 5.69 -1.12
C ASN A 4 -22.40 4.74 -1.33
N SER A 5 -22.64 3.44 -1.21
CA SER A 5 -21.58 2.44 -1.43
C SER A 5 -21.30 2.36 -2.92
N LYS A 6 -20.02 2.46 -3.31
CA LYS A 6 -19.58 2.46 -4.70
C LYS A 6 -18.40 1.51 -4.85
N TRP A 7 -18.43 0.69 -5.89
CA TRP A 7 -17.44 -0.33 -6.21
C TRP A 7 -16.86 -0.05 -7.59
N TYR A 8 -15.54 -0.18 -7.72
CA TYR A 8 -14.86 -0.13 -9.02
C TYR A 8 -14.37 -1.53 -9.35
N ILE A 9 -14.73 -2.02 -10.53
CA ILE A 9 -14.37 -3.34 -11.03
C ILE A 9 -13.42 -3.16 -12.20
N LYS A 10 -12.24 -3.78 -12.09
CA LYS A 10 -11.26 -3.88 -13.17
C LYS A 10 -10.89 -5.33 -13.44
N THR A 11 -11.01 -5.78 -14.70
CA THR A 11 -10.57 -7.12 -15.14
C THR A 11 -9.92 -7.07 -16.51
N ASN A 12 -8.79 -7.77 -16.69
CA ASN A 12 -7.97 -7.72 -17.91
C ASN A 12 -8.12 -8.97 -18.81
N SER A 13 -9.05 -9.89 -18.55
CA SER A 13 -8.96 -11.25 -19.14
C SER A 13 -10.10 -11.64 -20.08
N ASP A 14 -9.74 -12.40 -21.11
CA ASP A 14 -10.59 -13.20 -21.99
C ASP A 14 -11.31 -14.38 -21.27
N ARG A 15 -11.15 -14.50 -19.95
CA ARG A 15 -11.61 -15.63 -19.13
C ARG A 15 -12.84 -15.28 -18.30
N LYS A 16 -13.65 -16.31 -18.00
CA LYS A 16 -14.89 -16.21 -17.22
C LYS A 16 -14.58 -15.95 -15.75
N GLY A 17 -15.21 -14.93 -15.17
CA GLY A 17 -15.16 -14.62 -13.74
C GLY A 17 -16.37 -13.77 -13.36
N ALA A 18 -16.81 -13.84 -12.11
CA ALA A 18 -17.98 -13.09 -11.66
C ALA A 18 -17.78 -12.47 -10.28
N PHE A 19 -18.38 -11.30 -10.12
CA PHE A 19 -18.50 -10.59 -8.85
C PHE A 19 -19.86 -10.88 -8.23
N ASN A 20 -19.87 -11.34 -6.97
CA ASN A 20 -21.10 -11.69 -6.26
C ASN A 20 -21.25 -10.87 -4.98
N LEU A 21 -22.45 -10.33 -4.77
CA LEU A 21 -22.89 -9.78 -3.49
C LEU A 21 -23.82 -10.79 -2.82
N LEU A 22 -23.50 -11.22 -1.59
CA LEU A 22 -24.26 -12.26 -0.91
C LEU A 22 -24.98 -11.73 0.32
N ASP A 23 -26.25 -12.10 0.55
CA ASP A 23 -26.82 -12.01 1.89
C ASP A 23 -26.24 -13.14 2.76
N GLY A 24 -26.26 -13.03 4.09
CA GLY A 24 -25.59 -14.01 4.97
C GLY A 24 -26.15 -15.44 4.94
N SER A 25 -27.04 -15.76 3.99
CA SER A 25 -27.68 -17.06 3.78
C SER A 25 -27.35 -17.65 2.41
N ASP A 26 -26.21 -17.28 1.84
CA ASP A 26 -25.71 -17.71 0.52
C ASP A 26 -26.60 -17.32 -0.69
N ASN A 27 -27.57 -16.42 -0.50
CA ASN A 27 -28.27 -15.85 -1.65
C ASN A 27 -27.36 -14.85 -2.34
N VAL A 28 -27.30 -14.88 -3.67
CA VAL A 28 -26.58 -13.90 -4.48
C VAL A 28 -27.56 -12.78 -4.82
N LEU A 29 -27.46 -11.65 -4.13
CA LEU A 29 -28.32 -10.49 -4.39
C LEU A 29 -27.96 -9.77 -5.70
N PHE A 30 -26.68 -9.85 -6.08
CA PHE A 30 -26.15 -9.23 -7.28
C PHE A 30 -24.99 -10.06 -7.82
N HIS A 31 -25.16 -10.61 -9.02
CA HIS A 31 -24.16 -11.38 -9.76
C HIS A 31 -23.77 -10.58 -10.99
N PHE A 32 -22.54 -10.07 -11.06
CA PHE A 32 -22.00 -9.37 -12.22
C PHE A 32 -20.99 -10.25 -12.94
N ASN A 33 -21.32 -10.65 -14.17
CA ASN A 33 -20.60 -11.69 -14.90
C ASN A 33 -20.24 -11.23 -16.31
N PRO A 34 -19.06 -10.61 -16.48
CA PRO A 34 -18.51 -10.29 -17.78
C PRO A 34 -18.22 -11.55 -18.60
N ARG A 35 -18.70 -11.56 -19.85
CA ARG A 35 -18.53 -12.65 -20.82
C ARG A 35 -17.96 -12.09 -22.13
N PRO A 36 -16.64 -11.82 -22.20
CA PRO A 36 -16.02 -11.25 -23.39
C PRO A 36 -16.31 -12.06 -24.66
N SER A 37 -16.28 -13.40 -24.57
CA SER A 37 -16.58 -14.31 -25.68
C SER A 37 -18.02 -14.18 -26.21
N GLU A 38 -18.96 -13.79 -25.36
CA GLU A 38 -20.37 -13.57 -25.69
C GLU A 38 -20.67 -12.09 -25.95
N LYS A 39 -19.63 -11.22 -25.95
CA LYS A 39 -19.73 -9.77 -26.09
C LYS A 39 -20.79 -9.14 -25.17
N SER A 40 -20.95 -9.69 -23.97
CA SER A 40 -21.94 -9.23 -23.00
C SER A 40 -21.43 -9.29 -21.58
N ILE A 41 -22.10 -8.57 -20.69
CA ILE A 41 -21.98 -8.68 -19.24
C ILE A 41 -23.38 -9.03 -18.74
N VAL A 42 -23.51 -10.15 -18.05
CA VAL A 42 -24.79 -10.63 -17.53
C VAL A 42 -24.88 -10.29 -16.04
N ILE A 43 -25.99 -9.67 -15.65
CA ILE A 43 -26.32 -9.33 -14.28
C ILE A 43 -27.57 -10.09 -13.85
N SER A 44 -27.49 -10.77 -12.71
CA SER A 44 -28.56 -11.63 -12.18
C SER A 44 -28.55 -11.69 -10.66
N SER A 45 -29.49 -12.45 -10.09
CA SER A 45 -29.54 -12.80 -8.67
C SER A 45 -29.84 -14.29 -8.51
N ARG A 46 -29.47 -14.86 -7.36
CA ARG A 46 -29.75 -16.25 -7.00
C ARG A 46 -30.34 -16.30 -5.60
N ILE A 47 -31.65 -16.55 -5.49
CA ILE A 47 -32.36 -16.59 -4.22
C ILE A 47 -32.81 -18.02 -3.92
N ASN A 48 -32.54 -18.50 -2.71
CA ASN A 48 -32.83 -19.87 -2.26
C ASN A 48 -32.29 -20.93 -3.23
N GLY A 49 -31.09 -20.70 -3.77
CA GLY A 49 -30.42 -21.59 -4.70
C GLY A 49 -30.89 -21.52 -6.15
N ILE A 50 -31.92 -20.72 -6.47
CA ILE A 50 -32.51 -20.58 -7.81
C ILE A 50 -32.06 -19.26 -8.45
N TRP A 51 -31.54 -19.32 -9.68
CA TRP A 51 -31.19 -18.12 -10.46
C TRP A 51 -32.46 -17.44 -10.97
N ASP A 52 -32.58 -16.13 -10.72
CA ASP A 52 -33.68 -15.33 -11.23
C ASP A 52 -33.44 -15.00 -12.71
N THR A 53 -34.06 -15.78 -13.59
CA THR A 53 -33.99 -15.56 -15.03
C THR A 53 -34.94 -14.48 -15.54
N SER A 54 -35.91 -14.06 -14.71
CA SER A 54 -36.96 -13.11 -15.09
C SER A 54 -36.49 -11.64 -15.04
N HIS A 55 -35.48 -11.34 -14.22
CA HIS A 55 -34.93 -9.99 -14.07
C HIS A 55 -33.48 -9.85 -14.54
N ASN A 56 -33.00 -10.75 -15.41
CA ASN A 56 -31.64 -10.64 -15.94
C ASN A 56 -31.43 -9.35 -16.71
N LEU A 57 -30.33 -8.65 -16.41
CA LEU A 57 -29.87 -7.48 -17.16
C LEU A 57 -28.65 -7.88 -17.98
N THR A 58 -28.72 -7.66 -19.30
CA THR A 58 -27.60 -7.89 -20.21
C THR A 58 -27.06 -6.55 -20.68
N ILE A 59 -25.81 -6.27 -20.33
CA ILE A 59 -25.08 -5.06 -20.76
C ILE A 59 -24.15 -5.45 -21.91
N PRO A 60 -24.05 -4.66 -23.00
CA PRO A 60 -23.07 -4.91 -24.05
C PRO A 60 -21.64 -4.89 -23.50
N PHE A 61 -20.79 -5.80 -23.92
CA PHE A 61 -19.38 -5.69 -23.57
C PHE A 61 -18.75 -4.54 -24.38
N PRO A 62 -18.03 -3.59 -23.75
CA PRO A 62 -17.51 -2.42 -24.44
C PRO A 62 -16.61 -2.82 -25.62
N SER A 63 -16.80 -2.13 -26.75
CA SER A 63 -16.01 -2.33 -27.96
C SER A 63 -14.82 -1.39 -27.94
N TYR A 64 -13.60 -1.92 -28.04
CA TYR A 64 -12.37 -1.13 -28.04
C TYR A 64 -11.74 -1.12 -29.43
N HIS A 65 -10.97 -0.07 -29.72
CA HIS A 65 -10.30 0.08 -31.00
C HIS A 65 -9.33 -1.09 -31.27
N PRO A 66 -9.26 -1.64 -32.51
CA PRO A 66 -8.44 -2.83 -32.84
C PRO A 66 -6.93 -2.70 -32.58
N SER A 67 -6.43 -1.47 -32.40
CA SER A 67 -5.02 -1.22 -32.09
C SER A 67 -4.64 -1.44 -30.62
N VAL A 68 -5.61 -1.73 -29.74
CA VAL A 68 -5.37 -2.03 -28.33
C VAL A 68 -5.17 -3.54 -28.19
N ASN A 69 -3.91 -3.96 -28.04
CA ASN A 69 -3.47 -5.36 -28.04
C ASN A 69 -4.08 -6.18 -26.88
N THR A 70 -4.80 -7.26 -27.21
CA THR A 70 -5.11 -8.54 -26.50
C THR A 70 -5.28 -8.66 -24.98
N ASN A 71 -5.29 -7.58 -24.18
CA ASN A 71 -5.63 -7.61 -22.76
C ASN A 71 -6.50 -6.42 -22.44
N ILE A 72 -7.76 -6.47 -22.88
CA ILE A 72 -8.68 -5.34 -22.75
C ILE A 72 -9.17 -5.27 -21.30
N PRO A 73 -8.87 -4.21 -20.55
CA PRO A 73 -9.45 -4.02 -19.23
C PRO A 73 -10.94 -3.66 -19.35
N LEU A 74 -11.84 -4.47 -18.79
CA LEU A 74 -13.18 -3.97 -18.44
C LEU A 74 -13.02 -3.09 -17.20
N HIS A 75 -13.41 -1.83 -17.31
CA HIS A 75 -13.60 -0.94 -16.17
C HIS A 75 -15.09 -0.68 -15.97
N GLY A 76 -15.59 -1.02 -14.78
CA GLY A 76 -16.96 -0.78 -14.39
C GLY A 76 -17.03 -0.11 -13.02
N GLU A 77 -18.06 0.70 -12.82
CA GLU A 77 -18.41 1.31 -11.55
C GLU A 77 -19.82 0.84 -11.17
N ILE A 78 -20.00 0.44 -9.93
CA ILE A 78 -21.29 -0.01 -9.39
C ILE A 78 -21.59 0.80 -8.15
N GLU A 79 -22.62 1.62 -8.23
CA GLU A 79 -23.13 2.46 -7.15
C GLU A 79 -24.42 1.84 -6.60
N VAL A 80 -24.54 1.77 -5.27
CA VAL A 80 -25.77 1.29 -4.63
C VAL A 80 -26.65 2.48 -4.30
N ASP A 81 -27.87 2.45 -4.82
CA ASP A 81 -28.97 3.25 -4.30
C ASP A 81 -29.89 2.35 -3.48
N ILE A 82 -30.19 2.73 -2.23
CA ILE A 82 -31.00 1.91 -1.30
C ILE A 82 -32.43 1.68 -1.83
N SER A 83 -32.95 2.62 -2.62
CA SER A 83 -34.33 2.62 -3.11
C SER A 83 -34.46 1.99 -4.50
N SER A 84 -33.53 2.26 -5.42
CA SER A 84 -33.67 1.90 -6.84
C SER A 84 -32.84 0.72 -7.30
N GLY A 85 -31.81 0.30 -6.55
CA GLY A 85 -30.99 -0.86 -6.93
C GLY A 85 -29.51 -0.54 -7.12
N PHE A 86 -28.88 -1.29 -8.01
CA PHE A 86 -27.48 -1.15 -8.40
C PHE A 86 -27.39 -0.36 -9.69
N HIS A 87 -26.71 0.76 -9.62
CA HIS A 87 -26.42 1.65 -10.72
C HIS A 87 -25.05 1.29 -11.31
N ILE A 88 -25.04 0.73 -12.52
CA ILE A 88 -23.83 0.26 -13.18
C ILE A 88 -23.43 1.23 -14.29
N ASN A 89 -22.19 1.68 -14.26
CA ASN A 89 -21.56 2.46 -15.32
C ASN A 89 -20.37 1.67 -15.86
N ILE A 90 -20.28 1.49 -17.18
CA ILE A 90 -19.18 0.74 -17.82
C ILE A 90 -18.43 1.71 -18.72
N GLU A 91 -17.10 1.75 -18.59
CA GLU A 91 -16.27 2.61 -19.42
C GLU A 91 -16.47 2.27 -20.91
N ASN A 92 -16.56 3.31 -21.73
CA ASN A 92 -16.86 3.25 -23.18
C ASN A 92 -18.27 2.78 -23.55
N LEU A 93 -19.20 2.75 -22.59
CA LEU A 93 -20.64 2.75 -22.87
C LEU A 93 -21.21 4.09 -22.41
N ASP A 94 -21.92 4.79 -23.31
CA ASP A 94 -22.57 6.06 -22.97
C ASP A 94 -23.84 5.90 -22.12
N GLN A 95 -24.20 4.65 -21.80
CA GLN A 95 -25.41 4.30 -21.07
C GLN A 95 -25.08 3.88 -19.63
N LYS A 96 -25.80 4.48 -18.67
CA LYS A 96 -25.88 3.99 -17.28
C LYS A 96 -26.97 2.93 -17.19
N PHE A 97 -26.68 1.81 -16.56
CA PHE A 97 -27.61 0.70 -16.38
C PHE A 97 -28.08 0.62 -14.92
N VAL A 98 -29.27 0.10 -14.70
CA VAL A 98 -29.84 -0.07 -13.36
C VAL A 98 -30.33 -1.50 -13.21
N TYR A 99 -29.86 -2.20 -12.19
CA TYR A 99 -30.35 -3.51 -11.79
C TYR A 99 -31.13 -3.37 -10.47
N PRO A 100 -32.45 -3.57 -10.45
CA PRO A 100 -33.27 -3.34 -9.27
C PRO A 100 -32.91 -4.32 -8.14
N HIS A 101 -33.14 -3.90 -6.91
CA HIS A 101 -33.02 -4.78 -5.75
C HIS A 101 -34.04 -5.91 -5.81
N VAL A 102 -33.57 -7.16 -5.83
CA VAL A 102 -34.43 -8.35 -5.79
C VAL A 102 -34.93 -8.65 -4.37
N LEU A 103 -34.17 -8.20 -3.36
CA LEU A 103 -34.57 -8.17 -1.96
C LEU A 103 -34.32 -6.78 -1.38
N PRO A 104 -35.11 -6.31 -0.40
CA PRO A 104 -34.91 -5.00 0.20
C PRO A 104 -33.48 -4.83 0.72
N TRP A 105 -32.81 -3.72 0.41
CA TRP A 105 -31.38 -3.52 0.77
C TRP A 105 -31.08 -3.72 2.26
N ASN A 106 -32.06 -3.44 3.14
CA ASN A 106 -31.93 -3.62 4.58
C ASN A 106 -31.86 -5.11 5.04
N THR A 107 -32.17 -6.07 4.17
CA THR A 107 -31.98 -7.51 4.44
C THR A 107 -30.54 -7.95 4.23
N PHE A 108 -29.71 -7.14 3.55
CA PHE A 108 -28.31 -7.44 3.35
C PHE A 108 -27.54 -7.40 4.68
N ARG A 109 -27.00 -8.57 5.07
CA ARG A 109 -26.11 -8.74 6.22
C ARG A 109 -24.78 -9.42 5.89
N GLY A 110 -24.51 -9.66 4.60
CA GLY A 110 -23.43 -10.55 4.17
C GLY A 110 -22.13 -9.86 3.75
N ASN A 111 -21.25 -10.66 3.15
CA ASN A 111 -19.96 -10.22 2.64
C ASN A 111 -20.03 -10.03 1.13
N VAL A 112 -19.12 -9.23 0.60
CA VAL A 112 -18.80 -9.19 -0.83
C VAL A 112 -17.82 -10.34 -1.11
N PHE A 113 -18.10 -11.20 -2.08
CA PHE A 113 -17.23 -12.33 -2.43
C PHE A 113 -16.93 -12.33 -3.93
N MET A 114 -15.67 -12.59 -4.29
CA MET A 114 -15.30 -12.98 -5.66
C MET A 114 -15.36 -14.51 -5.76
N HIS A 115 -16.19 -15.01 -6.66
CA HIS A 115 -16.33 -16.46 -6.86
C HIS A 115 -15.39 -16.92 -7.97
N TYR A 116 -14.28 -17.57 -7.60
CA TYR A 116 -13.33 -18.15 -8.54
C TYR A 116 -13.76 -19.59 -8.85
N GLN A 117 -14.47 -19.81 -9.97
CA GLN A 117 -14.75 -21.15 -10.47
C GLN A 117 -13.90 -21.43 -11.71
N SER A 118 -12.65 -21.84 -11.51
CA SER A 118 -11.97 -22.92 -12.26
C SER A 118 -10.50 -22.99 -11.85
N ASP A 119 -9.94 -24.20 -11.82
CA ASP A 119 -8.53 -24.51 -11.54
C ASP A 119 -7.53 -23.94 -12.57
N GLN A 120 -7.97 -23.04 -13.46
CA GLN A 120 -7.18 -22.39 -14.50
C GLN A 120 -7.05 -20.87 -14.30
N MET A 121 -7.30 -20.32 -13.11
CA MET A 121 -7.40 -18.85 -12.89
C MET A 121 -6.24 -18.19 -12.12
N PHE A 122 -5.11 -18.86 -11.89
CA PHE A 122 -3.97 -18.30 -11.13
C PHE A 122 -3.30 -17.03 -11.76
N GLU A 123 -3.73 -16.57 -12.94
CA GLU A 123 -3.12 -15.44 -13.65
C GLU A 123 -4.05 -14.23 -13.90
N SER A 124 -5.35 -14.28 -13.58
CA SER A 124 -6.26 -13.14 -13.82
C SER A 124 -6.30 -12.16 -12.64
N LYS A 125 -5.77 -10.95 -12.82
CA LYS A 125 -5.86 -9.84 -11.84
C LYS A 125 -7.24 -9.18 -11.89
N TRP A 126 -8.14 -9.57 -10.99
CA TRP A 126 -9.34 -8.80 -10.67
C TRP A 126 -8.98 -7.79 -9.57
N THR A 127 -9.29 -6.52 -9.78
CA THR A 127 -9.20 -5.49 -8.72
C THR A 127 -10.61 -4.98 -8.48
N ILE A 128 -11.09 -5.15 -7.25
CA ILE A 128 -12.35 -4.57 -6.77
C ILE A 128 -12.00 -3.66 -5.62
N THR A 129 -12.13 -2.35 -5.82
CA THR A 129 -12.02 -1.38 -4.72
C THR A 129 -13.42 -0.95 -4.31
N SER A 130 -13.67 -0.87 -3.01
CA SER A 130 -14.98 -0.48 -2.48
C SER A 130 -14.85 0.75 -1.60
N ASN A 131 -15.74 1.73 -1.76
CA ASN A 131 -15.92 2.80 -0.78
C ASN A 131 -16.59 2.26 0.52
N TYR A 132 -17.01 0.99 0.54
CA TYR A 132 -17.50 0.32 1.74
C TYR A 132 -16.33 -0.02 2.67
N ARG A 133 -15.99 0.94 3.53
CA ARG A 133 -15.15 0.69 4.71
C ARG A 133 -15.92 -0.22 5.67
N ARG A 134 -15.78 -1.54 5.51
CA ARG A 134 -15.79 -2.40 6.69
C ARG A 134 -14.68 -1.82 7.56
N LYS A 135 -14.98 -1.21 8.73
CA LYS A 135 -13.94 -1.04 9.75
C LYS A 135 -13.43 -2.46 9.97
N PRO A 136 -12.24 -2.85 9.48
CA PRO A 136 -11.62 -4.03 10.03
C PRO A 136 -11.51 -3.71 11.53
N SER A 137 -11.48 -4.70 12.40
CA SER A 137 -10.83 -4.45 13.70
C SER A 137 -9.46 -3.87 13.34
N LEU A 138 -9.29 -2.54 13.45
CA LEU A 138 -8.29 -1.78 12.69
C LEU A 138 -6.98 -2.55 12.73
N SER A 139 -6.57 -3.11 11.58
CA SER A 139 -5.18 -3.45 11.38
C SER A 139 -4.45 -2.15 11.69
N ARG A 140 -3.81 -2.09 12.85
CA ARG A 140 -3.17 -0.85 13.30
C ARG A 140 -1.98 -0.68 12.38
N ILE A 141 -2.10 0.16 11.36
CA ILE A 141 -0.99 0.54 10.50
C ILE A 141 -0.43 1.85 11.06
N ALA A 142 0.88 1.88 11.25
CA ALA A 142 1.59 3.09 11.62
C ALA A 142 2.22 3.74 10.39
N VAL A 143 2.32 5.07 10.41
CA VAL A 143 3.15 5.84 9.48
C VAL A 143 4.25 6.50 10.30
N ILE A 144 5.50 6.28 9.91
CA ILE A 144 6.69 6.85 10.55
C ILE A 144 7.41 7.73 9.53
N LEU A 145 7.41 9.03 9.77
CA LEU A 145 8.29 9.97 9.06
C LEU A 145 9.66 10.01 9.74
N LEU A 146 10.72 9.96 8.95
CA LEU A 146 12.11 9.99 9.38
C LEU A 146 12.72 11.33 9.00
N CYS A 147 13.14 12.12 10.00
CA CYS A 147 13.82 13.38 9.76
C CYS A 147 14.97 13.61 10.74
N ARG A 148 15.93 14.43 10.33
CA ARG A 148 16.93 14.95 11.27
C ARG A 148 16.35 16.10 12.09
N PHE A 149 15.71 17.04 11.42
CA PHE A 149 15.04 18.18 12.03
C PHE A 149 13.59 18.21 11.52
N PRO A 150 12.60 18.40 12.40
CA PRO A 150 11.21 18.46 11.97
C PRO A 150 10.94 19.70 11.12
N HIS A 151 10.00 19.58 10.17
CA HIS A 151 9.56 20.69 9.33
C HIS A 151 8.04 20.85 9.42
N LYS A 152 7.57 22.10 9.56
CA LYS A 152 6.14 22.41 9.76
C LYS A 152 5.26 21.88 8.62
N VAL A 153 5.75 21.94 7.38
CA VAL A 153 5.05 21.39 6.19
C VAL A 153 4.67 19.91 6.36
N TRP A 154 5.56 19.11 6.96
CA TRP A 154 5.26 17.71 7.22
C TRP A 154 4.29 17.51 8.37
N PHE A 155 4.44 18.28 9.46
CA PHE A 155 3.51 18.19 10.59
C PHE A 155 2.10 18.64 10.21
N ASP A 156 1.96 19.76 9.49
CA ASP A 156 0.67 20.23 8.97
C ASP A 156 0.00 19.19 8.08
N PHE A 157 0.77 18.49 7.24
CA PHE A 157 0.26 17.46 6.34
C PHE A 157 -0.08 16.16 7.08
N LEU A 158 0.78 15.68 7.97
CA LEU A 158 0.57 14.41 8.66
C LEU A 158 -0.51 14.49 9.74
N ASP A 159 -0.75 15.67 10.31
CA ASP A 159 -1.82 15.86 11.31
C ASP A 159 -3.22 15.64 10.71
N THR A 160 -3.35 15.64 9.38
CA THR A 160 -4.62 15.33 8.70
C THR A 160 -4.91 13.83 8.62
N PHE A 161 -3.99 12.94 9.00
CA PHE A 161 -4.11 11.46 8.85
C PHE A 161 -4.97 10.80 9.95
N SER A 162 -5.55 11.61 10.84
CA SER A 162 -6.05 11.30 12.19
C SER A 162 -7.15 10.23 12.36
N HIS A 163 -7.58 9.58 11.28
CA HIS A 163 -8.66 8.59 11.31
C HIS A 163 -8.26 7.19 10.86
N ILE A 164 -7.05 7.02 10.34
CA ILE A 164 -6.66 5.80 9.63
C ILE A 164 -5.32 5.27 10.14
N TYR A 165 -4.35 6.16 10.31
CA TYR A 165 -3.00 5.80 10.75
C TYR A 165 -2.72 6.28 12.16
N THR A 166 -1.91 5.52 12.89
CA THR A 166 -1.17 6.08 14.02
C THR A 166 0.11 6.72 13.48
N VAL A 167 0.23 8.03 13.60
CA VAL A 167 1.33 8.77 12.99
C VAL A 167 2.43 9.01 14.01
N TYR A 168 3.66 8.70 13.60
CA TYR A 168 4.87 9.02 14.33
C TYR A 168 5.81 9.87 13.48
N VAL A 169 6.54 10.76 14.14
CA VAL A 169 7.69 11.45 13.56
C VAL A 169 8.91 11.12 14.40
N VAL A 170 9.88 10.45 13.79
CA VAL A 170 11.17 10.14 14.42
C VAL A 170 12.15 11.25 14.10
N ILE A 171 12.67 11.90 15.15
CA ILE A 171 13.56 13.05 15.04
C ILE A 171 14.98 12.64 15.48
N ASP A 172 15.93 12.72 14.55
CA ASP A 172 17.36 12.46 14.80
C ASP A 172 18.15 13.72 15.17
N ASP A 173 17.66 14.40 16.19
CA ASP A 173 18.37 15.47 16.88
C ASP A 173 18.17 15.29 18.38
N ASN A 174 19.24 15.37 19.17
CA ASN A 174 19.20 15.26 20.63
C ASN A 174 19.52 16.61 21.31
N SER A 175 19.66 17.69 20.53
CA SER A 175 19.99 19.02 21.06
C SER A 175 18.78 19.78 21.61
N VAL A 176 17.56 19.41 21.22
CA VAL A 176 16.30 20.06 21.59
C VAL A 176 15.26 19.00 21.93
N ASP A 177 14.48 19.15 23.01
CA ASP A 177 13.29 18.33 23.26
C ASP A 177 12.09 18.86 22.45
N TYR A 178 11.87 18.28 21.26
CA TYR A 178 10.83 18.73 20.34
C TYR A 178 9.41 18.46 20.83
N LYS A 179 9.22 17.67 21.89
CA LYS A 179 7.90 17.51 22.52
C LYS A 179 7.47 18.76 23.28
N THR A 180 8.41 19.63 23.65
CA THR A 180 8.15 20.86 24.40
C THR A 180 8.06 22.10 23.51
N THR A 181 8.35 21.98 22.22
CA THR A 181 8.30 23.07 21.23
C THR A 181 6.92 23.17 20.57
N GLU A 182 6.77 24.02 19.55
CA GLU A 182 5.56 24.09 18.72
C GLU A 182 5.17 22.75 18.07
N PHE A 183 6.13 21.87 17.79
CA PHE A 183 5.86 20.56 17.19
C PHE A 183 5.13 19.61 18.14
N GLY A 184 5.31 19.75 19.46
CA GLY A 184 4.58 18.99 20.47
C GLY A 184 3.09 19.33 20.58
N LYS A 185 2.63 20.39 19.88
CA LYS A 185 1.24 20.84 19.92
C LYS A 185 0.33 20.14 18.90
N TYR A 186 0.89 19.34 17.99
CA TYR A 186 0.12 18.62 16.97
C TYR A 186 -0.59 17.41 17.59
N PRO A 187 -1.93 17.39 17.68
CA PRO A 187 -2.66 16.43 18.49
C PRO A 187 -2.64 15.01 17.93
N ASN A 188 -2.43 14.83 16.62
CA ASN A 188 -2.48 13.52 15.97
C ASN A 188 -1.09 12.94 15.67
N ILE A 189 -0.02 13.60 16.11
CA ILE A 189 1.35 13.21 15.82
C ILE A 189 2.08 12.81 17.10
N HIS A 190 2.65 11.61 17.10
CA HIS A 190 3.51 11.13 18.18
C HIS A 190 4.99 11.38 17.84
N ILE A 191 5.65 12.26 18.60
CA ILE A 191 7.09 12.48 18.44
C ILE A 191 7.87 11.35 19.11
N LEU A 192 8.68 10.64 18.31
CA LEU A 192 9.64 9.65 18.77
C LEU A 192 11.04 10.25 18.74
N GLN A 193 11.53 10.60 19.92
CA GLN A 193 12.85 11.15 20.12
C GLN A 193 13.54 10.34 21.21
N VAL A 194 14.71 9.79 20.88
CA VAL A 194 15.49 8.93 21.75
C VAL A 194 16.96 9.29 21.63
N GLU A 195 17.67 9.20 22.76
CA GLU A 195 19.11 9.42 22.82
C GLU A 195 19.88 8.38 22.00
N ASP A 196 20.90 8.83 21.27
CA ASP A 196 21.76 7.95 20.48
C ASP A 196 22.37 6.82 21.30
N SER A 197 22.74 7.14 22.55
CA SER A 197 23.30 6.16 23.48
C SER A 197 22.34 5.01 23.78
N VAL A 198 21.03 5.28 23.82
CA VAL A 198 20.01 4.25 24.05
C VAL A 198 19.92 3.31 22.85
N CYS A 199 19.85 3.84 21.63
CA CYS A 199 19.86 3.03 20.40
C CYS A 199 21.15 2.22 20.27
N ARG A 200 22.30 2.86 20.51
CA ARG A 200 23.62 2.22 20.49
C ARG A 200 23.71 1.05 21.47
N ASN A 201 23.35 1.27 22.72
CA ASN A 201 23.41 0.25 23.76
C ASN A 201 22.43 -0.91 23.49
N ALA A 202 21.32 -0.62 22.80
CA ALA A 202 20.38 -1.64 22.34
C ALA A 202 20.83 -2.39 21.07
N GLY A 203 21.89 -1.93 20.39
CA GLY A 203 22.43 -2.51 19.16
C GLY A 203 21.74 -2.04 17.87
N TYR A 204 20.91 -1.00 17.94
CA TYR A 204 20.28 -0.38 16.77
C TYR A 204 21.22 0.72 16.25
N THR A 205 22.14 0.33 15.37
CA THR A 205 23.15 1.22 14.77
C THR A 205 23.51 0.73 13.37
N LYS A 206 24.07 1.61 12.52
CA LYS A 206 24.57 1.28 11.16
C LYS A 206 23.47 0.92 10.15
N SER A 207 22.22 1.32 10.42
CA SER A 207 21.14 1.21 9.43
C SER A 207 21.36 2.11 8.20
N SER A 208 22.22 3.13 8.30
CA SER A 208 22.70 3.94 7.18
C SER A 208 24.22 3.89 7.06
N VAL A 209 24.72 3.74 5.84
CA VAL A 209 26.16 3.68 5.52
C VAL A 209 26.71 5.00 4.96
N THR A 210 25.83 5.96 4.69
CA THR A 210 26.19 7.27 4.13
C THR A 210 26.34 8.35 5.20
N MET A 211 25.86 8.09 6.42
CA MET A 211 25.91 9.02 7.54
C MET A 211 27.26 8.92 8.28
N LYS A 212 27.81 10.07 8.68
CA LYS A 212 29.03 10.14 9.50
C LYS A 212 28.79 9.64 10.93
N LYS A 213 27.57 9.82 11.42
CA LYS A 213 27.12 9.42 12.75
C LYS A 213 26.58 7.98 12.66
N PRO A 214 26.90 7.09 13.62
CA PRO A 214 26.50 5.69 13.55
C PRO A 214 25.01 5.45 13.83
N GLU A 215 24.35 6.33 14.58
CA GLU A 215 22.90 6.34 14.79
C GLU A 215 22.23 7.39 13.92
N CYS A 216 21.11 7.03 13.30
CA CYS A 216 20.26 7.96 12.57
C CYS A 216 18.76 7.72 12.85
N ALA A 217 17.90 8.49 12.19
CA ALA A 217 16.45 8.35 12.31
C ALA A 217 15.96 6.92 12.00
N TRP A 218 16.57 6.22 11.04
CA TRP A 218 16.27 4.81 10.75
C TRP A 218 16.55 3.88 11.93
N ASP A 219 17.69 4.04 12.61
CA ASP A 219 18.04 3.22 13.77
C ASP A 219 17.04 3.43 14.91
N LYS A 220 16.66 4.69 15.16
CA LYS A 220 15.68 5.10 16.17
C LYS A 220 14.29 4.54 15.84
N ALA A 221 13.86 4.64 14.58
CA ALA A 221 12.59 4.09 14.13
C ALA A 221 12.53 2.57 14.30
N LEU A 222 13.59 1.86 13.90
CA LEU A 222 13.69 0.41 14.05
C LEU A 222 13.75 -0.02 15.52
N TYR A 223 14.43 0.73 16.38
CA TYR A 223 14.44 0.48 17.82
C TYR A 223 13.02 0.46 18.38
N PHE A 224 12.21 1.46 18.01
CA PHE A 224 10.83 1.51 18.45
C PHE A 224 9.98 0.42 17.79
N SER A 225 10.07 0.23 16.47
CA SER A 225 9.10 -0.58 15.71
C SER A 225 9.33 -2.09 15.81
N SER A 226 10.54 -2.52 16.16
CA SER A 226 10.86 -3.93 16.33
C SER A 226 10.70 -4.42 17.78
N CYS A 227 10.45 -3.52 18.72
CA CYS A 227 10.12 -3.89 20.10
C CYS A 227 8.63 -4.21 20.24
N ASP A 228 8.32 -5.17 21.12
CA ASP A 228 6.97 -5.74 21.29
C ASP A 228 5.92 -4.72 21.83
N PHE A 229 6.31 -3.48 22.12
CA PHE A 229 5.39 -2.44 22.61
C PHE A 229 4.56 -1.81 21.48
N MET A 230 5.02 -1.85 20.23
CA MET A 230 4.28 -1.32 19.08
C MET A 230 3.39 -2.43 18.49
N ASN A 231 2.12 -2.46 18.89
CA ASN A 231 1.15 -3.44 18.40
C ASN A 231 0.54 -3.00 17.06
N PHE A 232 1.38 -2.89 16.03
CA PHE A 232 0.99 -2.61 14.65
C PHE A 232 1.04 -3.88 13.81
N THR A 233 0.20 -3.99 12.79
CA THR A 233 0.30 -5.09 11.81
C THR A 233 1.33 -4.77 10.74
N HIS A 234 1.38 -3.49 10.34
CA HIS A 234 2.30 -2.96 9.35
C HIS A 234 2.77 -1.56 9.76
N VAL A 235 3.93 -1.17 9.25
CA VAL A 235 4.51 0.15 9.46
C VAL A 235 5.00 0.69 8.12
N TRP A 236 4.50 1.86 7.73
CA TRP A 236 5.09 2.69 6.68
C TRP A 236 6.27 3.46 7.26
N PHE A 237 7.43 3.37 6.59
CA PHE A 237 8.59 4.23 6.83
C PHE A 237 8.76 5.15 5.63
N LEU A 238 8.90 6.45 5.90
CA LEU A 238 9.01 7.50 4.89
C LEU A 238 10.16 8.42 5.25
N GLU A 239 11.12 8.59 4.34
CA GLU A 239 12.13 9.65 4.44
C GLU A 239 11.51 11.03 4.20
N GLU A 240 12.05 12.07 4.84
CA GLU A 240 11.50 13.44 4.77
C GLU A 240 11.49 14.04 3.36
N ASP A 241 12.30 13.54 2.43
CA ASP A 241 12.33 13.97 1.04
C ASP A 241 11.50 13.07 0.10
N VAL A 242 10.61 12.23 0.65
CA VAL A 242 9.58 11.53 -0.13
C VAL A 242 8.33 12.38 -0.23
N PHE A 243 7.99 12.86 -1.42
CA PHE A 243 6.75 13.61 -1.64
C PHE A 243 5.58 12.70 -2.06
N PHE A 244 4.39 13.01 -1.55
CA PHE A 244 3.12 12.46 -2.03
C PHE A 244 1.95 13.41 -1.69
N TYR A 245 0.87 13.30 -2.46
CA TYR A 245 -0.22 14.28 -2.45
C TYR A 245 -1.14 14.15 -1.24
N SER A 246 -1.54 12.93 -0.89
CA SER A 246 -2.48 12.66 0.19
C SER A 246 -2.28 11.26 0.79
N ASP A 247 -2.77 11.09 2.01
CA ASP A 247 -2.89 9.80 2.71
C ASP A 247 -3.61 8.73 1.88
N GLN A 248 -4.54 9.13 1.01
CA GLN A 248 -5.24 8.23 0.08
C GLN A 248 -4.29 7.35 -0.75
N THR A 249 -3.09 7.85 -1.10
CA THR A 249 -2.10 7.03 -1.83
C THR A 249 -1.64 5.82 -1.00
N LEU A 250 -1.38 6.03 0.30
CA LEU A 250 -0.99 4.93 1.19
C LEU A 250 -2.18 4.00 1.46
N MET A 251 -3.39 4.56 1.57
CA MET A 251 -4.60 3.78 1.78
C MET A 251 -4.90 2.86 0.60
N ASP A 252 -4.78 3.37 -0.63
CA ASP A 252 -4.94 2.58 -1.86
C ASP A 252 -3.96 1.40 -1.86
N LEU A 253 -2.71 1.63 -1.49
CA LEU A 253 -1.69 0.59 -1.40
C LEU A 253 -1.98 -0.42 -0.29
N ASP A 254 -2.51 0.05 0.85
CA ASP A 254 -2.90 -0.82 1.94
C ASP A 254 -4.10 -1.71 1.59
N GLU A 255 -5.08 -1.17 0.87
CA GLU A 255 -6.23 -1.92 0.36
C GLU A 255 -5.82 -2.91 -0.74
N GLN A 256 -4.93 -2.50 -1.65
CA GLN A 256 -4.50 -3.33 -2.77
C GLN A 256 -3.59 -4.50 -2.33
N PHE A 257 -2.80 -4.29 -1.28
CA PHE A 257 -1.79 -5.26 -0.83
C PHE A 257 -1.86 -5.49 0.69
N PRO A 258 -2.98 -5.96 1.25
CA PRO A 258 -3.16 -6.02 2.70
C PRO A 258 -2.21 -7.01 3.41
N GLU A 259 -1.79 -8.07 2.71
CA GLU A 259 -0.98 -9.17 3.25
C GLU A 259 0.51 -9.10 2.87
N SER A 260 0.93 -8.05 2.15
CA SER A 260 2.33 -7.93 1.72
C SER A 260 3.24 -7.60 2.89
N ASP A 261 4.23 -8.48 3.13
CA ASP A 261 5.24 -8.32 4.18
C ASP A 261 6.19 -7.15 3.91
N LEU A 262 6.46 -6.86 2.63
CA LEU A 262 7.23 -5.70 2.20
C LEU A 262 6.60 -5.09 0.95
N ILE A 263 6.22 -3.81 1.05
CA ILE A 263 5.91 -2.97 -0.11
C ILE A 263 7.07 -2.00 -0.30
N CYS A 264 7.70 -2.02 -1.48
CA CYS A 264 8.82 -1.15 -1.82
C CYS A 264 8.88 -0.91 -3.33
N ASN A 265 9.80 -0.08 -3.83
CA ASN A 265 9.85 0.23 -5.25
C ASN A 265 10.34 -0.93 -6.13
N GLN A 266 11.39 -1.63 -5.70
CA GLN A 266 12.03 -2.72 -6.40
C GLN A 266 12.93 -3.51 -5.45
N VAL A 267 13.20 -4.76 -5.80
CA VAL A 267 14.25 -5.58 -5.17
C VAL A 267 15.09 -6.28 -6.24
N THR A 268 16.39 -6.34 -6.02
CA THR A 268 17.35 -7.08 -6.85
C THR A 268 18.22 -7.96 -5.94
N THR A 269 18.58 -9.14 -6.41
CA THR A 269 19.51 -10.01 -5.67
C THR A 269 20.96 -9.64 -5.97
N LYS A 270 21.86 -9.88 -5.01
CA LYS A 270 23.31 -9.74 -5.23
C LYS A 270 23.82 -10.56 -6.43
N ALA A 271 23.19 -11.71 -6.71
CA ALA A 271 23.59 -12.61 -7.78
C ALA A 271 23.21 -12.11 -9.19
N GLU A 272 22.17 -11.28 -9.29
CA GLU A 272 21.68 -10.69 -10.55
C GLU A 272 22.43 -9.42 -10.94
N GLU A 273 23.32 -8.90 -10.08
CA GLU A 273 24.03 -7.66 -10.36
C GLU A 273 25.08 -7.82 -11.47
N PRO A 274 25.19 -6.87 -12.41
CA PRO A 274 26.26 -6.86 -13.39
C PRO A 274 27.63 -6.83 -12.69
N LYS A 275 28.59 -7.64 -13.16
CA LYS A 275 29.96 -7.69 -12.59
C LYS A 275 30.66 -6.32 -12.58
N ASN A 276 30.33 -5.46 -13.54
CA ASN A 276 30.87 -4.10 -13.69
C ASN A 276 30.04 -3.03 -12.94
N HIS A 277 28.95 -3.41 -12.27
CA HIS A 277 28.07 -2.49 -11.56
C HIS A 277 27.54 -3.15 -10.28
N THR A 278 28.45 -3.53 -9.39
CA THR A 278 28.11 -4.08 -8.09
C THR A 278 27.76 -2.98 -7.11
N TRP A 279 26.76 -3.23 -6.27
CA TRP A 279 26.38 -2.28 -5.24
C TRP A 279 27.46 -2.21 -4.17
N LYS A 280 28.09 -1.03 -4.05
CA LYS A 280 29.28 -0.80 -3.22
C LYS A 280 29.10 -1.09 -1.72
N TRP A 281 27.87 -1.25 -1.25
CA TRP A 281 27.57 -1.44 0.17
C TRP A 281 27.50 -2.90 0.62
N TRP A 282 27.70 -3.88 -0.28
CA TRP A 282 27.74 -5.28 0.11
C TRP A 282 28.77 -5.60 1.19
N GLY A 283 29.91 -4.89 1.23
CA GLY A 283 30.92 -5.07 2.28
C GLY A 283 30.35 -4.83 3.68
N SER A 284 29.55 -3.79 3.87
CA SER A 284 28.90 -3.48 5.16
C SER A 284 27.87 -4.54 5.56
N VAL A 285 27.12 -5.08 4.58
CA VAL A 285 26.17 -6.17 4.82
C VAL A 285 26.89 -7.45 5.25
N LEU A 286 28.00 -7.78 4.59
CA LEU A 286 28.81 -8.97 4.90
C LEU A 286 29.46 -8.86 6.28
N GLU A 287 30.00 -7.68 6.64
CA GLU A 287 30.56 -7.40 7.98
C GLU A 287 29.53 -7.66 9.08
N ALA A 288 28.32 -7.11 8.97
CA ALA A 288 27.29 -7.25 9.99
C ALA A 288 26.72 -8.67 10.10
N THR A 289 26.65 -9.39 8.97
CA THR A 289 26.00 -10.71 8.93
C THR A 289 26.98 -11.85 9.18
N GLY A 290 28.25 -11.69 8.82
CA GLY A 290 29.31 -12.72 8.88
C GLY A 290 29.03 -13.92 7.97
N LYS A 291 28.26 -13.73 6.90
CA LYS A 291 27.72 -14.81 6.07
C LYS A 291 27.97 -14.55 4.58
N GLU A 292 29.06 -15.11 4.04
CA GLU A 292 29.41 -14.90 2.62
C GLU A 292 28.53 -15.71 1.65
N ASN A 293 28.00 -16.85 2.11
CA ASN A 293 27.24 -17.78 1.27
C ASN A 293 25.71 -17.54 1.26
N TYR A 294 25.26 -16.40 1.77
CA TYR A 294 23.83 -16.06 1.81
C TYR A 294 23.44 -15.30 0.55
N THR A 295 22.24 -15.60 0.03
CA THR A 295 21.59 -14.74 -0.96
C THR A 295 21.12 -13.47 -0.26
N PHE A 296 21.72 -12.35 -0.63
CA PHE A 296 21.30 -11.04 -0.18
C PHE A 296 20.48 -10.33 -1.25
N TYR A 297 19.57 -9.51 -0.77
CA TYR A 297 18.63 -8.75 -1.58
C TYR A 297 18.79 -7.28 -1.22
N ARG A 298 18.58 -6.38 -2.18
CA ARG A 298 18.51 -4.94 -1.93
C ARG A 298 17.42 -4.24 -2.71
N GLY A 299 16.99 -3.08 -2.24
CA GLY A 299 16.05 -2.19 -2.89
C GLY A 299 16.17 -0.77 -2.36
N MET A 300 15.44 0.19 -2.93
CA MET A 300 15.47 1.58 -2.44
C MET A 300 14.38 1.76 -1.39
N MET A 301 14.77 1.93 -0.13
CA MET A 301 13.85 1.90 1.01
C MET A 301 13.47 3.29 1.51
N CYS A 302 13.57 4.33 0.67
CA CYS A 302 13.19 5.70 1.02
C CYS A 302 11.70 5.81 1.41
N ALA A 303 10.86 4.98 0.79
CA ALA A 303 9.48 4.77 1.19
C ALA A 303 9.16 3.27 1.12
N CYS A 304 8.76 2.68 2.24
CA CYS A 304 8.37 1.27 2.27
C CYS A 304 7.36 0.97 3.36
N ARG A 305 6.57 -0.09 3.18
CA ARG A 305 5.71 -0.67 4.22
C ARG A 305 6.22 -2.03 4.61
N VAL A 306 6.30 -2.29 5.91
CA VAL A 306 6.90 -3.52 6.45
C VAL A 306 5.94 -4.16 7.45
N SER A 307 5.75 -5.47 7.36
CA SER A 307 4.92 -6.21 8.33
C SER A 307 5.61 -6.37 9.68
N GLN A 308 4.80 -6.53 10.73
CA GLN A 308 5.28 -6.78 12.08
C GLN A 308 6.13 -8.05 12.18
N LYS A 309 5.83 -9.05 11.35
CA LYS A 309 6.61 -10.29 11.25
C LYS A 309 8.07 -10.00 10.87
N VAL A 310 8.28 -9.14 9.87
CA VAL A 310 9.63 -8.73 9.42
C VAL A 310 10.31 -7.88 10.49
N LEU A 311 9.60 -6.92 11.10
CA LEU A 311 10.12 -6.08 12.18
C LEU A 311 10.57 -6.90 13.41
N HIS A 312 9.79 -7.91 13.78
CA HIS A 312 10.15 -8.80 14.88
C HIS A 312 11.42 -9.61 14.59
N GLU A 313 11.62 -10.07 13.35
CA GLU A 313 12.88 -10.72 12.96
C GLU A 313 14.07 -9.76 12.93
N ILE A 314 13.87 -8.49 12.57
CA ILE A 314 14.89 -7.45 12.73
C ILE A 314 15.27 -7.32 14.20
N GLY A 315 14.29 -7.26 15.11
CA GLY A 315 14.55 -7.21 16.56
C GLY A 315 15.34 -8.42 17.06
N LYS A 316 15.02 -9.63 16.58
CA LYS A 316 15.83 -10.83 16.86
C LYS A 316 17.23 -10.75 16.28
N PHE A 317 17.38 -10.22 15.07
CA PHE A 317 18.69 -10.00 14.45
C PHE A 317 19.55 -9.09 15.31
N VAL A 318 19.03 -7.94 15.72
CA VAL A 318 19.75 -6.99 16.58
C VAL A 318 20.12 -7.61 17.92
N LYS A 319 19.20 -8.36 18.57
CA LYS A 319 19.50 -9.07 19.82
C LYS A 319 20.71 -10.01 19.68
N ARG A 320 20.85 -10.70 18.54
CA ARG A 320 21.94 -11.65 18.26
C ARG A 320 23.23 -10.96 17.79
N LYS A 321 23.13 -9.96 16.93
CA LYS A 321 24.28 -9.36 16.23
C LYS A 321 24.78 -8.07 16.85
N LYS A 322 23.98 -7.44 17.72
CA LYS A 322 24.27 -6.17 18.39
C LYS A 322 24.57 -5.02 17.41
N THR A 323 24.02 -5.10 16.21
CA THR A 323 24.11 -4.09 15.15
C THR A 323 22.96 -4.31 14.16
N LEU A 324 22.65 -3.28 13.37
CA LEU A 324 21.93 -3.41 12.10
C LEU A 324 22.93 -3.46 10.94
N PHE A 325 22.39 -3.50 9.72
CA PHE A 325 23.10 -3.22 8.48
C PHE A 325 22.22 -2.38 7.57
N PHE A 326 22.76 -1.95 6.43
CA PHE A 326 22.14 -0.92 5.60
C PHE A 326 20.68 -1.25 5.21
N ILE A 327 19.76 -0.30 5.42
CA ILE A 327 18.31 -0.52 5.26
C ILE A 327 17.90 -1.06 3.90
N GLU A 328 18.61 -0.63 2.85
CA GLU A 328 18.37 -1.04 1.47
C GLU A 328 18.52 -2.56 1.32
N ALA A 329 19.40 -3.19 2.11
CA ALA A 329 19.56 -4.64 2.14
C ALA A 329 18.81 -5.31 3.30
N LEU A 330 18.62 -4.61 4.43
CA LEU A 330 18.02 -5.14 5.65
C LEU A 330 16.62 -5.69 5.42
N PHE A 331 15.70 -4.84 4.94
CA PHE A 331 14.31 -5.24 4.77
C PHE A 331 14.15 -6.32 3.70
N PRO A 332 14.67 -6.18 2.46
CA PRO A 332 14.51 -7.22 1.45
C PRO A 332 15.10 -8.55 1.89
N THR A 333 16.31 -8.55 2.46
CA THR A 333 16.98 -9.79 2.86
C THR A 333 16.20 -10.53 3.95
N ILE A 334 15.72 -9.83 4.98
CA ILE A 334 14.98 -10.46 6.07
C ILE A 334 13.61 -10.95 5.57
N THR A 335 12.90 -10.18 4.75
CA THR A 335 11.63 -10.60 4.17
C THR A 335 11.79 -11.87 3.32
N HIS A 336 12.81 -11.93 2.46
CA HIS A 336 13.07 -13.14 1.66
C HIS A 336 13.47 -14.35 2.52
N TYR A 337 14.29 -14.16 3.57
CA TYR A 337 14.64 -15.25 4.49
C TYR A 337 13.42 -15.84 5.21
N LEU A 338 12.44 -14.98 5.52
CA LEU A 338 11.15 -15.36 6.09
C LEU A 338 10.18 -15.99 5.09
N LYS A 339 10.57 -16.11 3.81
CA LYS A 339 9.69 -16.45 2.69
C LYS A 339 8.44 -15.55 2.65
N GLY A 340 8.61 -14.28 3.00
CA GLY A 340 7.55 -13.29 3.03
C GLY A 340 7.24 -12.73 1.66
N THR A 341 6.06 -12.12 1.53
CA THR A 341 5.59 -11.53 0.27
C THR A 341 6.23 -10.16 0.05
N VAL A 342 6.84 -9.95 -1.11
CA VAL A 342 7.37 -8.65 -1.53
C VAL A 342 6.57 -8.13 -2.71
N THR A 343 6.19 -6.85 -2.69
CA THR A 343 5.37 -6.22 -3.71
C THR A 343 5.98 -4.92 -4.20
N PHE A 344 5.89 -4.70 -5.52
CA PHE A 344 6.42 -3.54 -6.23
C PHE A 344 5.28 -2.78 -6.94
N PRO A 345 4.53 -1.94 -6.22
CA PRO A 345 3.46 -1.16 -6.82
C PRO A 345 4.00 -0.08 -7.77
N LEU A 346 3.23 0.23 -8.82
CA LEU A 346 3.61 1.25 -9.79
C LEU A 346 3.71 2.65 -9.14
N GLU A 347 2.94 2.87 -8.10
CA GLU A 347 2.88 4.07 -7.28
C GLU A 347 4.23 4.39 -6.59
N LEU A 348 5.08 3.39 -6.35
CA LEU A 348 6.43 3.56 -5.81
C LEU A 348 7.50 3.63 -6.92
N GLY A 349 7.12 3.58 -8.20
CA GLY A 349 8.06 3.57 -9.33
C GLY A 349 8.88 4.86 -9.48
N ASN A 350 8.44 5.97 -8.86
CA ASN A 350 9.15 7.26 -8.87
C ASN A 350 10.06 7.45 -7.65
N ILE A 351 10.27 6.40 -6.85
CA ILE A 351 11.30 6.37 -5.81
C ILE A 351 12.64 5.99 -6.48
N VAL A 352 13.46 7.01 -6.74
CA VAL A 352 14.76 6.87 -7.42
C VAL A 352 15.87 7.59 -6.63
N PHE A 353 17.15 7.29 -6.91
CA PHE A 353 18.27 7.77 -6.08
C PHE A 353 18.51 9.27 -6.27
N GLN A 354 18.44 9.74 -7.52
CA GLN A 354 18.65 11.14 -7.87
C GLN A 354 17.76 11.51 -9.04
N TYR A 355 16.88 12.48 -8.82
CA TYR A 355 16.05 13.09 -9.85
C TYR A 355 15.61 14.47 -9.37
N HIS A 356 15.33 15.38 -10.31
CA HIS A 356 14.83 16.71 -10.01
C HIS A 356 13.33 16.81 -10.34
N TRP A 357 12.50 16.62 -9.31
CA TRP A 357 11.05 16.74 -9.44
C TRP A 357 10.62 18.21 -9.39
N ASN A 358 9.66 18.57 -10.25
CA ASN A 358 9.02 19.87 -10.32
C ASN A 358 7.56 19.71 -10.83
N LEU A 359 6.81 20.81 -10.87
CA LEU A 359 5.39 20.80 -11.29
C LEU A 359 5.13 20.21 -12.68
N THR A 360 6.12 20.21 -13.58
CA THR A 360 5.95 19.69 -14.95
C THR A 360 6.15 18.16 -15.06
N ASN A 361 6.84 17.54 -14.09
CA ASN A 361 7.16 16.12 -14.14
C ASN A 361 6.57 15.29 -12.97
N ILE A 362 5.94 15.95 -11.99
CA ILE A 362 5.03 15.31 -11.04
C ILE A 362 3.65 15.20 -11.69
N VAL A 363 3.43 14.10 -12.40
CA VAL A 363 2.25 13.92 -13.27
C VAL A 363 1.09 13.14 -12.62
N SER A 364 1.35 12.38 -11.55
CA SER A 364 0.38 11.46 -10.95
C SER A 364 0.18 11.78 -9.48
N LYS A 365 -1.08 12.06 -9.10
CA LYS A 365 -1.45 12.25 -7.70
C LYS A 365 -1.42 10.97 -6.86
N ARG A 366 -1.27 9.81 -7.51
CA ARG A 366 -1.26 8.48 -6.87
C ARG A 366 0.14 7.94 -6.62
N HIS A 367 1.19 8.65 -7.02
CA HIS A 367 2.56 8.16 -6.89
C HIS A 367 3.29 8.86 -5.73
N LEU A 368 4.30 8.18 -5.19
CA LEU A 368 5.29 8.76 -4.29
C LEU A 368 6.53 9.12 -5.09
N TYR A 369 7.14 10.26 -4.78
CA TYR A 369 8.26 10.84 -5.52
C TYR A 369 9.45 11.02 -4.60
N HIS A 370 10.61 10.50 -4.98
CA HIS A 370 11.85 10.70 -4.23
C HIS A 370 13.03 10.86 -5.19
N PRO A 371 13.97 11.78 -4.93
CA PRO A 371 14.00 12.71 -3.79
C PRO A 371 13.40 14.10 -4.11
N VAL A 372 12.59 14.66 -3.21
CA VAL A 372 12.09 16.04 -3.23
C VAL A 372 12.66 16.82 -2.04
N LYS A 373 13.91 17.27 -2.21
CA LYS A 373 14.73 17.84 -1.14
C LYS A 373 14.25 19.18 -0.60
N ASN A 374 13.62 20.01 -1.45
CA ASN A 374 13.04 21.26 -1.00
C ASN A 374 11.68 20.99 -0.38
N ILE A 375 11.62 20.84 0.95
CA ILE A 375 10.37 20.53 1.65
C ILE A 375 9.30 21.60 1.42
N GLN A 376 9.70 22.87 1.20
CA GLN A 376 8.75 23.94 0.92
C GLN A 376 7.99 23.72 -0.39
N SER A 377 8.62 23.12 -1.41
CA SER A 377 7.96 22.84 -2.69
C SER A 377 6.85 21.79 -2.57
N HIS A 378 6.80 21.03 -1.48
CA HIS A 378 5.70 20.09 -1.23
C HIS A 378 4.37 20.83 -1.08
N LEU A 379 4.37 22.07 -0.55
CA LEU A 379 3.16 22.90 -0.49
C LEU A 379 2.70 23.29 -1.88
N ASP A 380 3.62 23.76 -2.72
CA ASP A 380 3.33 24.18 -4.09
C ASP A 380 2.73 23.01 -4.88
N PHE A 381 3.37 21.83 -4.79
CA PHE A 381 2.90 20.62 -5.47
C PHE A 381 1.51 20.18 -5.03
N ARG A 382 1.17 20.30 -3.73
CA ARG A 382 -0.18 20.02 -3.23
C ARG A 382 -1.19 21.11 -3.56
N SER A 383 -0.76 22.37 -3.71
CA SER A 383 -1.65 23.51 -3.98
C SER A 383 -2.10 23.63 -5.44
N CYS A 384 -1.30 23.14 -6.40
CA CYS A 384 -1.68 23.12 -7.82
C CYS A 384 -2.68 22.00 -8.16
N SER A 385 -3.50 21.58 -7.19
CA SER A 385 -4.37 20.40 -7.28
C SER A 385 -5.80 20.70 -7.63
#